data_AF-A0A7K1FRI8-F1
#
_entry.id   AF-A0A7K1FRI8-F1
#
_cell.length_a   1.000
_cell.length_b   1.000
_cell.length_c   1.000
_cell.angle_alpha   90.00
_cell.angle_beta   90.00
_cell.angle_gamma   90.00
#
_symmetry.space_group_name_H-M   'P 1'
#
loop_
_entity.id
_entity.type
_entity.pdbx_description
1 polymer ?
#
loop_
_entity_poly.entity_id
_entity_poly.type
_entity_poly.pdbx_seq_one_letter_code
_entity_poly.pdbx_strand_id
1 'polypeptide(L)'
;MVRSAGSGETRGSTARRHRRVAKVLAPLLAVALAVLLPASAGASALPTTNTAQATTPMPALAAIPASSSQVISVATSSSSATSGTLTAWQRNSDGTWRQVVGPVVARVGAGGIGAASEGSTRTPAGQFVLDQAFGRQANPGTKMPWFTTDSYDWWDSNTSSPTYNTHVRQASSPGGASENLLAAGRAYDYAVNIGYNLDQVPGAGSAFFLHVSTGSATAGCVAIDAGALVDILQWLDPAQHPYIDIRVGTPWTPFPRWTSSRAIDFVNRVYYRMIGQSYYSTAPGSSARQAVSNLMIGATSRDRVAAVVAVSASWYGRYTTGAHEQCLGRAPSSAGTVTLVARLAKGATLSDIYEQLCGSAEAFALAGNNTTTWVGRLYRSVIGRAPTAAETARDVSLAQRYGRGHVTAALVHSTAFARIRMDALYSRMLGRPASAAEFSAHRTYVAGRGMFTLPVLIANGQEFYRS
;
A
#
# COMPACT_ATOMS: atom_id res chain seq x y z
N MET A 1 -46.36 44.70 -37.31
CA MET A 1 -46.32 44.55 -38.78
C MET A 1 -46.42 43.06 -39.12
N VAL A 2 -47.53 42.68 -39.77
CA VAL A 2 -47.74 41.57 -40.75
C VAL A 2 -47.08 40.19 -40.44
N ARG A 3 -47.79 39.20 -39.86
CA ARG A 3 -48.68 38.15 -40.44
C ARG A 3 -47.97 36.84 -40.89
N SER A 4 -48.42 35.73 -40.27
CA SER A 4 -48.84 34.43 -40.85
C SER A 4 -47.82 33.42 -41.45
N ALA A 5 -47.72 32.29 -40.74
CA ALA A 5 -47.91 30.87 -41.12
C ALA A 5 -47.68 30.32 -42.56
N GLY A 6 -47.22 29.05 -42.60
CA GLY A 6 -47.48 28.06 -43.65
C GLY A 6 -46.20 27.56 -44.34
N SER A 7 -45.73 26.32 -44.12
CA SER A 7 -46.17 25.05 -44.75
C SER A 7 -46.16 25.09 -46.28
N GLY A 8 -45.43 24.18 -46.94
CA GLY A 8 -45.56 24.04 -48.39
C GLY A 8 -44.48 23.20 -49.07
N GLU A 9 -44.69 21.89 -49.04
CA GLU A 9 -44.02 20.85 -49.82
C GLU A 9 -44.50 20.85 -51.29
N THR A 10 -43.60 20.60 -52.27
CA THR A 10 -43.87 19.95 -53.58
C THR A 10 -42.52 19.72 -54.30
N ARG A 11 -42.02 18.49 -54.52
CA ARG A 11 -42.36 17.46 -55.53
C ARG A 11 -42.16 17.86 -57.00
N GLY A 12 -41.34 17.06 -57.71
CA GLY A 12 -41.33 16.88 -59.16
C GLY A 12 -40.01 16.24 -59.66
N SER A 13 -39.95 14.90 -59.82
CA SER A 13 -39.89 14.18 -61.12
C SER A 13 -38.43 13.93 -61.58
N THR A 14 -37.92 12.74 -61.93
CA THR A 14 -38.34 11.79 -62.99
C THR A 14 -37.52 10.48 -62.97
N ALA A 15 -38.13 9.38 -63.49
CA ALA A 15 -37.56 8.20 -64.21
C ALA A 15 -36.74 7.12 -63.43
N ARG A 16 -37.25 5.90 -63.14
CA ARG A 16 -37.52 4.67 -63.98
C ARG A 16 -36.21 4.04 -64.54
N ARG A 17 -35.72 2.84 -64.16
CA ARG A 17 -36.21 1.45 -64.39
C ARG A 17 -35.37 0.45 -63.54
N HIS A 18 -35.98 -0.46 -62.74
CA HIS A 18 -36.13 -1.95 -62.94
C HIS A 18 -34.82 -2.76 -63.04
N ARG A 19 -34.52 -3.87 -62.34
CA ARG A 19 -35.21 -4.96 -61.58
C ARG A 19 -34.18 -5.60 -60.62
N ARG A 20 -34.42 -5.79 -59.31
CA ARG A 20 -35.06 -6.91 -58.56
C ARG A 20 -34.34 -8.28 -58.65
N VAL A 21 -33.75 -8.78 -57.54
CA VAL A 21 -34.26 -9.79 -56.54
C VAL A 21 -33.70 -11.21 -56.89
N ALA A 22 -33.27 -12.15 -56.04
CA ALA A 22 -33.42 -12.53 -54.62
C ALA A 22 -32.21 -13.44 -54.22
N LYS A 23 -31.75 -13.54 -52.95
CA LYS A 23 -32.10 -14.57 -51.91
C LYS A 23 -31.89 -16.03 -52.42
N VAL A 24 -31.31 -17.03 -51.73
CA VAL A 24 -31.17 -17.33 -50.28
C VAL A 24 -30.48 -18.72 -50.07
N LEU A 25 -29.97 -18.99 -48.85
CA LEU A 25 -29.69 -20.28 -48.15
C LEU A 25 -28.53 -21.22 -48.55
N ALA A 26 -27.77 -21.63 -47.51
CA ALA A 26 -26.84 -22.77 -47.44
C ALA A 26 -27.60 -24.13 -47.30
N PRO A 27 -26.95 -25.32 -47.46
CA PRO A 27 -26.25 -25.99 -46.33
C PRO A 27 -25.08 -26.96 -46.71
N LEU A 28 -24.56 -27.64 -45.68
CA LEU A 28 -23.45 -28.61 -45.52
C LEU A 28 -23.44 -29.87 -46.44
N LEU A 29 -22.26 -30.41 -46.80
CA LEU A 29 -21.75 -31.76 -46.42
C LEU A 29 -20.33 -32.04 -46.99
N ALA A 30 -19.59 -32.93 -46.32
CA ALA A 30 -18.17 -33.30 -46.54
C ALA A 30 -17.99 -34.56 -47.42
N VAL A 31 -16.83 -34.71 -48.10
CA VAL A 31 -16.17 -36.01 -48.43
C VAL A 31 -14.65 -35.77 -48.61
N ALA A 32 -13.84 -36.73 -48.12
CA ALA A 32 -12.38 -36.77 -48.10
C ALA A 32 -11.76 -37.54 -49.29
N LEU A 33 -10.48 -37.28 -49.60
CA LEU A 33 -9.54 -38.28 -50.16
C LEU A 33 -8.06 -37.89 -49.91
N ALA A 34 -7.28 -38.83 -49.37
CA ALA A 34 -5.81 -38.81 -49.21
C ALA A 34 -5.12 -39.29 -50.53
N VAL A 35 -3.81 -39.26 -50.83
CA VAL A 35 -2.53 -39.50 -50.12
C VAL A 35 -1.40 -38.98 -51.06
N LEU A 36 -0.23 -38.54 -50.54
CA LEU A 36 1.16 -38.93 -50.94
C LEU A 36 2.23 -37.93 -50.43
N LEU A 37 3.11 -38.43 -49.54
CA LEU A 37 4.46 -37.91 -49.18
C LEU A 37 5.51 -38.50 -50.15
N PRO A 38 6.84 -38.18 -50.13
CA PRO A 38 7.62 -37.32 -49.22
C PRO A 38 8.64 -36.36 -49.91
N ALA A 39 9.19 -35.36 -49.19
CA ALA A 39 10.55 -34.85 -49.46
C ALA A 39 11.12 -34.11 -48.24
N SER A 40 12.20 -34.67 -47.73
CA SER A 40 13.07 -34.22 -46.65
C SER A 40 13.87 -32.95 -46.98
N ALA A 41 13.90 -31.97 -46.07
CA ALA A 41 14.94 -30.93 -46.03
C ALA A 41 15.29 -30.63 -44.56
N GLY A 42 16.58 -30.74 -44.25
CA GLY A 42 17.12 -30.79 -42.89
C GLY A 42 17.01 -29.48 -42.11
N ALA A 43 16.76 -29.64 -40.81
CA ALA A 43 16.91 -28.59 -39.82
C ALA A 43 18.41 -28.31 -39.60
N SER A 44 18.93 -27.24 -40.20
CA SER A 44 20.15 -26.59 -39.73
C SER A 44 19.80 -25.66 -38.58
N ALA A 45 20.12 -26.08 -37.36
CA ALA A 45 20.06 -25.22 -36.19
C ALA A 45 21.21 -24.20 -36.27
N LEU A 46 20.87 -22.92 -36.45
CA LEU A 46 21.80 -21.81 -36.26
C LEU A 46 21.90 -21.50 -34.76
N PRO A 47 23.11 -21.31 -34.20
CA PRO A 47 23.27 -20.87 -32.83
C PRO A 47 22.94 -19.39 -32.74
N THR A 48 21.86 -19.04 -32.05
CA THR A 48 21.60 -17.65 -31.66
C THR A 48 22.42 -17.36 -30.40
N THR A 49 23.60 -16.77 -30.58
CA THR A 49 24.35 -16.11 -29.52
C THR A 49 23.54 -14.91 -29.04
N ASN A 50 22.78 -15.12 -27.98
CA ASN A 50 22.07 -14.06 -27.29
C ASN A 50 23.09 -13.25 -26.48
N THR A 51 23.61 -12.18 -27.06
CA THR A 51 24.42 -11.18 -26.36
C THR A 51 23.50 -10.47 -25.37
N ALA A 52 23.48 -10.97 -24.13
CA ALA A 52 22.92 -10.25 -23.00
C ALA A 52 23.67 -8.92 -22.86
N GLN A 53 23.02 -7.82 -23.25
CA GLN A 53 23.44 -6.48 -22.87
C GLN A 53 23.54 -6.43 -21.35
N ALA A 54 24.76 -6.23 -20.86
CA ALA A 54 25.04 -5.93 -19.49
C ALA A 54 24.26 -4.67 -19.09
N THR A 55 23.20 -4.86 -18.31
CA THR A 55 22.57 -3.77 -17.57
C THR A 55 23.57 -3.37 -16.51
N THR A 56 24.22 -2.21 -16.69
CA THR A 56 24.98 -1.57 -15.63
C THR A 56 24.01 -1.38 -14.45
N PRO A 57 24.30 -1.93 -13.25
CA PRO A 57 23.49 -1.67 -12.08
C PRO A 57 23.42 -0.15 -11.87
N MET A 58 22.21 0.38 -11.67
CA MET A 58 22.09 1.78 -11.22
C MET A 58 22.99 1.96 -9.98
N PRO A 59 23.78 3.04 -9.91
CA PRO A 59 24.59 3.31 -8.73
C PRO A 59 23.69 3.27 -7.50
N ALA A 60 24.15 2.57 -6.46
CA ALA A 60 23.44 2.50 -5.20
C ALA A 60 23.12 3.94 -4.75
N LEU A 61 21.84 4.27 -4.67
CA LEU A 61 21.40 5.58 -4.19
C LEU A 61 22.09 5.82 -2.83
N ALA A 62 22.84 6.92 -2.73
CA ALA A 62 23.41 7.38 -1.47
C ALA A 62 22.32 7.39 -0.38
N ALA A 63 22.70 7.31 0.89
CA ALA A 63 21.72 7.43 1.96
C ALA A 63 21.47 8.92 2.26
N ILE A 64 20.21 9.31 2.44
CA ILE A 64 19.86 10.64 2.93
C ILE A 64 20.66 10.87 4.24
N PRO A 65 21.42 11.98 4.36
CA PRO A 65 22.22 12.22 5.55
C PRO A 65 21.38 12.23 6.83
N ALA A 66 21.92 11.67 7.91
CA ALA A 66 21.24 11.65 9.21
C ALA A 66 20.98 13.05 9.78
N SER A 67 21.69 14.07 9.28
CA SER A 67 21.50 15.49 9.59
C SER A 67 20.24 16.08 8.95
N SER A 68 19.68 15.44 7.92
CA SER A 68 18.43 15.90 7.31
C SER A 68 17.23 15.54 8.17
N SER A 69 16.35 16.51 8.38
CA SER A 69 15.04 16.31 9.01
C SER A 69 13.88 16.57 8.04
N GLN A 70 14.16 16.98 6.79
CA GLN A 70 13.17 17.26 5.76
C GLN A 70 13.51 16.48 4.48
N VAL A 71 12.60 15.59 4.07
CA VAL A 71 12.78 14.79 2.85
C VAL A 71 11.53 14.80 1.99
N ILE A 72 11.69 15.06 0.71
CA ILE A 72 10.67 14.88 -0.32
C ILE A 72 10.97 13.59 -1.06
N SER A 73 10.00 12.68 -1.16
CA SER A 73 10.11 11.45 -1.94
C SER A 73 9.31 11.56 -3.23
N VAL A 74 9.93 11.31 -4.37
CA VAL A 74 9.32 11.24 -5.70
C VAL A 74 9.56 9.87 -6.28
N ALA A 75 8.48 9.19 -6.71
CA ALA A 75 8.63 7.92 -7.40
C ALA A 75 7.60 7.69 -8.50
N THR A 76 8.04 6.98 -9.54
CA THR A 76 7.21 6.50 -10.65
C THR A 76 7.15 4.98 -10.67
N SER A 77 6.11 4.41 -11.28
CA SER A 77 5.93 2.95 -11.38
C SER A 77 6.94 2.27 -12.30
N SER A 78 7.50 2.99 -13.27
CA SER A 78 8.54 2.52 -14.19
C SER A 78 9.50 3.64 -14.59
N SER A 79 10.63 3.29 -15.20
CA SER A 79 11.64 4.23 -15.67
C SER A 79 11.21 5.08 -16.88
N SER A 80 10.07 4.76 -17.51
CA SER A 80 9.49 5.49 -18.63
C SER A 80 8.17 6.20 -18.29
N ALA A 81 7.63 5.99 -17.08
CA ALA A 81 6.41 6.65 -16.64
C ALA A 81 6.66 8.16 -16.45
N THR A 82 5.75 8.98 -16.98
CA THR A 82 5.80 10.45 -16.93
C THR A 82 4.99 11.04 -15.77
N SER A 83 4.37 10.18 -14.99
CA SER A 83 3.58 10.53 -13.81
C SER A 83 3.95 9.60 -12.65
N GLY A 84 4.01 10.18 -11.46
CA GLY A 84 4.34 9.49 -10.22
C GLY A 84 3.68 10.15 -9.03
N THR A 85 4.22 9.89 -7.86
CA THR A 85 3.75 10.43 -6.58
C THR A 85 4.87 11.18 -5.88
N LEU A 86 4.53 12.35 -5.30
CA LEU A 86 5.39 13.11 -4.40
C LEU A 86 4.80 13.12 -2.99
N THR A 87 5.64 12.89 -1.99
CA THR A 87 5.29 12.98 -0.56
C THR A 87 6.41 13.69 0.20
N ALA A 88 6.07 14.61 1.11
CA ALA A 88 7.01 15.31 1.97
C ALA A 88 6.98 14.74 3.40
N TRP A 89 8.15 14.60 4.03
CA TRP A 89 8.36 13.95 5.32
C TRP A 89 9.20 14.82 6.24
N GLN A 90 8.74 14.99 7.48
CA GLN A 90 9.45 15.68 8.55
C GLN A 90 9.89 14.70 9.64
N ARG A 91 11.15 14.79 10.06
CA ARG A 91 11.65 14.11 11.26
C ARG A 91 11.36 14.97 12.49
N ASN A 92 10.73 14.37 13.47
CA ASN A 92 10.47 14.93 14.79
C ASN A 92 11.74 14.87 15.67
N SER A 93 11.75 15.62 16.76
CA SER A 93 12.84 15.63 17.75
C SER A 93 13.08 14.27 18.40
N ASP A 94 12.05 13.43 18.52
CA ASP A 94 12.13 12.05 19.01
C ASP A 94 12.69 11.04 17.97
N GLY A 95 13.10 11.54 16.79
CA GLY A 95 13.65 10.75 15.70
C GLY A 95 12.61 10.03 14.85
N THR A 96 11.31 10.12 15.17
CA THR A 96 10.23 9.59 14.33
C THR A 96 9.99 10.48 13.12
N TRP A 97 9.41 9.93 12.07
CA TRP A 97 9.05 10.70 10.88
C TRP A 97 7.53 10.77 10.71
N ARG A 98 7.06 11.93 10.26
CA ARG A 98 5.66 12.19 9.91
C ARG A 98 5.56 12.68 8.47
N GLN A 99 4.48 12.35 7.81
CA GLN A 99 4.12 12.94 6.52
C GLN A 99 3.61 14.37 6.74
N VAL A 100 4.04 15.32 5.90
CA VAL A 100 3.63 16.73 5.96
C VAL A 100 2.76 17.10 4.78
N VAL A 101 3.18 16.77 3.56
CA VAL A 101 2.43 17.03 2.31
C VAL A 101 2.36 15.74 1.48
N GLY A 102 1.27 15.57 0.75
CA GLY A 102 1.06 14.45 -0.16
C GLY A 102 0.30 13.26 0.45
N PRO A 103 0.29 12.09 -0.24
CA PRO A 103 0.83 11.91 -1.59
C PRO A 103 0.06 12.77 -2.61
N VAL A 104 0.78 13.52 -3.45
CA VAL A 104 0.22 14.27 -4.58
C VAL A 104 0.74 13.73 -5.91
N VAL A 105 0.01 13.99 -6.98
CA VAL A 105 0.46 13.64 -8.34
C VAL A 105 1.68 14.48 -8.69
N ALA A 106 2.74 13.81 -9.13
CA ALA A 106 3.94 14.45 -9.68
C ALA A 106 4.08 14.12 -11.16
N ARG A 107 4.35 15.13 -11.98
CA ARG A 107 4.81 14.98 -13.37
C ARG A 107 6.34 15.01 -13.38
N VAL A 108 6.92 14.09 -14.13
CA VAL A 108 8.37 14.00 -14.33
C VAL A 108 8.70 14.18 -15.81
N GLY A 109 9.98 14.10 -16.15
CA GLY A 109 10.49 14.22 -17.51
C GLY A 109 9.77 13.32 -18.51
N ALA A 110 9.63 13.78 -19.76
CA ALA A 110 9.03 13.01 -20.85
C ALA A 110 9.74 11.67 -21.12
N GLY A 111 11.03 11.58 -20.79
CA GLY A 111 11.81 10.34 -20.82
C GLY A 111 11.69 9.46 -19.57
N GLY A 112 10.89 9.88 -18.58
CA GLY A 112 10.75 9.24 -17.26
C GLY A 112 11.89 9.58 -16.30
N ILE A 113 12.13 8.71 -15.31
CA ILE A 113 13.22 8.86 -14.33
C ILE A 113 14.43 8.02 -14.78
N GLY A 114 15.65 8.58 -14.71
CA GLY A 114 16.88 7.85 -15.02
C GLY A 114 18.12 8.75 -15.07
N ALA A 115 19.12 8.36 -15.86
CA ALA A 115 20.29 9.20 -16.11
C ALA A 115 19.89 10.46 -16.89
N ALA A 116 20.27 11.62 -16.36
CA ALA A 116 20.05 12.93 -16.98
C ALA A 116 21.28 13.37 -17.79
N SER A 117 21.03 14.26 -18.75
CA SER A 117 22.03 14.97 -19.55
C SER A 117 21.33 16.13 -20.26
N GLU A 118 22.09 17.07 -20.82
CA GLU A 118 21.53 18.17 -21.65
C GLU A 118 20.74 17.68 -22.87
N GLY A 119 21.01 16.46 -23.34
CA GLY A 119 20.29 15.83 -24.46
C GLY A 119 19.11 14.94 -24.03
N SER A 120 18.81 14.86 -22.73
CA SER A 120 17.83 13.93 -22.16
C SER A 120 16.65 14.67 -21.58
N THR A 121 15.44 14.13 -21.79
CA THR A 121 14.23 14.61 -21.11
C THR A 121 13.90 13.76 -19.87
N ARG A 122 14.91 13.13 -19.26
CA ARG A 122 14.75 12.33 -18.04
C ARG A 122 14.93 13.20 -16.80
N THR A 123 14.09 12.96 -15.80
CA THR A 123 14.35 13.46 -14.43
C THR A 123 15.47 12.64 -13.81
N PRO A 124 16.49 13.27 -13.19
CA PRO A 124 17.62 12.55 -12.61
C PRO A 124 17.15 11.63 -11.48
N ALA A 125 17.52 10.35 -11.56
CA ALA A 125 17.36 9.41 -10.44
C ALA A 125 18.48 9.67 -9.42
N GLY A 126 18.14 9.84 -8.15
CA GLY A 126 19.14 10.18 -7.14
C GLY A 126 18.55 10.82 -5.89
N GLN A 127 19.46 11.31 -5.06
CA GLN A 127 19.14 12.15 -3.90
C GLN A 127 19.88 13.45 -4.05
N PHE A 128 19.14 14.55 -3.88
CA PHE A 128 19.65 15.89 -4.13
C PHE A 128 19.23 16.81 -3.00
N VAL A 129 20.08 17.77 -2.68
CA VAL A 129 19.71 18.87 -1.79
C VAL A 129 18.69 19.77 -2.47
N LEU A 130 17.90 20.48 -1.68
CA LEU A 130 17.14 21.65 -2.13
C LEU A 130 17.80 22.88 -1.51
N ASP A 131 18.23 23.85 -2.32
CA ASP A 131 19.11 24.93 -1.85
C ASP A 131 18.58 26.35 -2.11
N GLN A 132 18.01 26.63 -3.28
CA GLN A 132 17.53 27.96 -3.68
C GLN A 132 16.08 27.89 -4.16
N ALA A 133 15.18 28.60 -3.49
CA ALA A 133 13.81 28.80 -3.95
C ALA A 133 13.68 30.09 -4.76
N PHE A 134 12.72 30.13 -5.67
CA PHE A 134 12.40 31.31 -6.47
C PHE A 134 10.98 31.26 -7.02
N GLY A 135 10.52 32.37 -7.59
CA GLY A 135 9.27 32.37 -8.31
C GLY A 135 8.95 33.70 -8.96
N ARG A 136 8.03 33.69 -9.93
CA ARG A 136 7.45 34.91 -10.50
C ARG A 136 6.52 35.63 -9.52
N GLN A 137 5.94 34.88 -8.58
CA GLN A 137 5.10 35.41 -7.52
C GLN A 137 5.95 35.88 -6.33
N ALA A 138 5.31 36.56 -5.38
CA ALA A 138 5.96 36.91 -4.12
C ALA A 138 6.29 35.66 -3.29
N ASN A 139 7.27 35.76 -2.39
CA ASN A 139 7.64 34.67 -1.49
C ASN A 139 6.40 34.15 -0.73
N PRO A 140 6.06 32.85 -0.79
CA PRO A 140 4.88 32.29 -0.14
C PRO A 140 5.02 32.13 1.38
N GLY A 141 6.14 32.57 1.98
CA GLY A 141 6.49 32.39 3.39
C GLY A 141 7.54 31.31 3.63
N THR A 142 8.32 30.93 2.62
CA THR A 142 9.41 29.95 2.79
C THR A 142 10.56 30.55 3.59
N LYS A 143 11.25 29.68 4.34
CA LYS A 143 12.53 30.01 5.00
C LYS A 143 13.74 29.75 4.11
N MET A 144 13.55 29.07 2.97
CA MET A 144 14.61 28.87 1.99
C MET A 144 15.11 30.23 1.48
N PRO A 145 16.38 30.33 1.03
CA PRO A 145 16.81 31.44 0.21
C PRO A 145 15.81 31.68 -0.92
N TRP A 146 15.41 32.93 -1.13
CA TRP A 146 14.37 33.30 -2.09
C TRP A 146 14.78 34.50 -2.94
N PHE A 147 14.52 34.44 -4.23
CA PHE A 147 14.45 35.62 -5.09
C PHE A 147 13.18 35.57 -5.96
N THR A 148 12.60 36.74 -6.23
CA THR A 148 11.50 36.87 -7.18
C THR A 148 12.09 37.15 -8.56
N THR A 149 11.67 36.37 -9.56
CA THR A 149 12.26 36.41 -10.90
C THR A 149 11.84 37.66 -11.68
N ASP A 150 12.78 38.22 -12.43
CA ASP A 150 12.56 39.24 -13.43
C ASP A 150 13.22 38.88 -14.78
N SER A 151 13.18 39.80 -15.74
CA SER A 151 13.70 39.55 -17.10
C SER A 151 15.20 39.27 -17.17
N TYR A 152 15.96 39.59 -16.13
CA TYR A 152 17.40 39.39 -16.07
C TYR A 152 17.78 38.02 -15.48
N ASP A 153 16.84 37.28 -14.89
CA ASP A 153 17.14 36.01 -14.22
C ASP A 153 17.17 34.83 -15.21
N TRP A 154 18.36 34.22 -15.34
CA TRP A 154 18.61 33.06 -16.19
C TRP A 154 19.18 31.90 -15.38
N TRP A 155 18.76 30.67 -15.69
CA TRP A 155 19.54 29.49 -15.36
C TRP A 155 20.41 29.13 -16.57
N ASP A 156 21.73 29.18 -16.39
CA ASP A 156 22.68 28.95 -17.47
C ASP A 156 22.80 27.45 -17.77
N SER A 157 22.37 27.05 -18.96
CA SER A 157 22.47 25.67 -19.47
C SER A 157 23.44 25.59 -20.67
N ASN A 158 24.28 26.60 -20.86
CA ASN A 158 25.31 26.59 -21.88
C ASN A 158 26.53 25.80 -21.38
N THR A 159 26.76 24.60 -21.94
CA THR A 159 27.86 23.71 -21.55
C THR A 159 29.26 24.28 -21.80
N SER A 160 29.38 25.34 -22.60
CA SER A 160 30.65 26.05 -22.83
C SER A 160 30.83 27.25 -21.90
N SER A 161 29.83 27.59 -21.08
CA SER A 161 29.85 28.74 -20.20
C SER A 161 30.61 28.44 -18.89
N PRO A 162 31.41 29.38 -18.37
CA PRO A 162 32.03 29.23 -17.05
C PRO A 162 31.02 29.27 -15.90
N THR A 163 29.78 29.69 -16.16
CA THR A 163 28.67 29.72 -15.19
C THR A 163 27.65 28.62 -15.44
N TYR A 164 28.02 27.57 -16.19
CA TYR A 164 27.14 26.44 -16.48
C TYR A 164 26.48 25.85 -15.21
N ASN A 165 25.18 25.58 -15.33
CA ASN A 165 24.30 25.09 -14.27
C ASN A 165 24.23 26.01 -13.03
N THR A 166 24.24 27.33 -13.24
CA THR A 166 24.03 28.31 -12.16
C THR A 166 22.99 29.37 -12.53
N HIS A 167 22.43 30.01 -11.50
CA HIS A 167 21.62 31.21 -11.69
C HIS A 167 22.53 32.42 -11.94
N VAL A 168 22.26 33.13 -13.03
CA VAL A 168 22.97 34.36 -13.41
C VAL A 168 21.99 35.47 -13.71
N ARG A 169 22.41 36.72 -13.45
CA ARG A 169 21.64 37.92 -13.74
C ARG A 169 22.28 38.73 -14.86
N GLN A 170 21.65 38.77 -16.03
CA GLN A 170 22.14 39.50 -17.19
C GLN A 170 21.04 39.79 -18.22
N ALA A 171 21.25 40.83 -19.05
CA ALA A 171 20.25 41.29 -20.00
C ALA A 171 20.02 40.32 -21.18
N SER A 172 21.05 39.59 -21.57
CA SER A 172 21.02 38.65 -22.70
C SER A 172 21.20 37.21 -22.23
N SER A 173 20.64 36.26 -22.98
CA SER A 173 20.79 34.84 -22.70
C SER A 173 22.27 34.43 -22.64
N PRO A 174 22.68 33.57 -21.68
CA PRO A 174 24.00 32.93 -21.67
C PRO A 174 24.28 32.02 -22.89
N GLY A 175 23.27 31.78 -23.74
CA GLY A 175 23.35 30.88 -24.89
C GLY A 175 22.96 29.45 -24.55
N GLY A 176 23.13 28.52 -25.50
CA GLY A 176 22.74 27.12 -25.32
C GLY A 176 21.24 26.96 -25.04
N ALA A 177 20.91 26.04 -24.12
CA ALA A 177 19.54 25.78 -23.69
C ALA A 177 19.11 26.64 -22.47
N SER A 178 19.85 27.70 -22.16
CA SER A 178 19.63 28.49 -20.93
C SER A 178 18.21 29.02 -20.81
N GLU A 179 17.62 28.87 -19.62
CA GLU A 179 16.23 29.19 -19.36
C GLU A 179 16.09 30.58 -18.73
N ASN A 180 15.25 31.45 -19.29
CA ASN A 180 14.84 32.68 -18.61
C ASN A 180 13.71 32.35 -17.63
N LEU A 181 13.95 32.61 -16.34
CA LEU A 181 13.09 32.12 -15.27
C LEU A 181 11.74 32.87 -15.19
N LEU A 182 11.68 34.12 -15.66
CA LEU A 182 10.41 34.85 -15.80
C LEU A 182 9.60 34.35 -17.01
N ALA A 183 10.27 34.14 -18.14
CA ALA A 183 9.64 33.75 -19.40
C ALA A 183 9.04 32.32 -19.38
N ALA A 184 9.50 31.45 -18.47
CA ALA A 184 8.98 30.10 -18.28
C ALA A 184 7.49 30.04 -17.84
N GLY A 185 6.90 31.19 -17.52
CA GLY A 185 5.46 31.28 -17.30
C GLY A 185 5.03 30.61 -16.00
N ARG A 186 3.78 30.11 -15.97
CA ARG A 186 3.16 29.55 -14.76
C ARG A 186 3.96 28.42 -14.10
N ALA A 187 4.79 27.72 -14.87
CA ALA A 187 5.63 26.66 -14.34
C ALA A 187 6.48 27.16 -13.16
N TYR A 188 7.00 28.39 -13.25
CA TYR A 188 7.85 29.00 -12.24
C TYR A 188 7.13 30.10 -11.43
N ASP A 189 5.80 30.02 -11.29
CA ASP A 189 5.12 30.84 -10.27
C ASP A 189 5.71 30.60 -8.88
N TYR A 190 6.05 29.33 -8.60
CA TYR A 190 6.81 28.89 -7.44
C TYR A 190 7.74 27.75 -7.88
N ALA A 191 8.99 27.77 -7.41
CA ALA A 191 9.98 26.75 -7.71
C ALA A 191 11.04 26.64 -6.60
N VAL A 192 11.68 25.47 -6.52
CA VAL A 192 12.90 25.26 -5.75
C VAL A 192 13.88 24.39 -6.55
N ASN A 193 15.15 24.78 -6.52
CA ASN A 193 16.23 24.09 -7.19
C ASN A 193 16.48 22.70 -6.59
N ILE A 194 16.59 21.72 -7.48
CA ILE A 194 17.05 20.38 -7.18
C ILE A 194 18.55 20.41 -7.47
N GLY A 195 19.37 20.31 -6.43
CA GLY A 195 20.84 20.40 -6.50
C GLY A 195 21.49 19.21 -7.20
N TYR A 196 21.16 19.00 -8.47
CA TYR A 196 21.76 18.06 -9.39
C TYR A 196 22.93 18.74 -10.12
N ASN A 197 24.01 17.99 -10.36
CA ASN A 197 25.20 18.47 -11.08
C ASN A 197 25.82 19.73 -10.44
N LEU A 198 25.96 19.73 -9.11
CA LEU A 198 26.55 20.83 -8.34
C LEU A 198 28.04 21.06 -8.66
N ASP A 199 28.75 20.02 -9.12
CA ASP A 199 30.12 20.12 -9.62
C ASP A 199 30.19 20.77 -11.02
N GLN A 200 29.03 21.12 -11.61
CA GLN A 200 28.90 21.80 -12.89
C GLN A 200 29.61 21.07 -14.04
N VAL A 201 29.55 19.74 -14.04
CA VAL A 201 30.14 18.91 -15.10
C VAL A 201 29.41 19.17 -16.41
N PRO A 202 30.06 19.76 -17.43
CA PRO A 202 29.39 20.13 -18.66
C PRO A 202 28.68 18.95 -19.33
N GLY A 203 27.42 19.16 -19.71
CA GLY A 203 26.61 18.16 -20.43
C GLY A 203 25.92 17.13 -19.53
N ALA A 204 26.22 17.07 -18.23
CA ALA A 204 25.57 16.15 -17.30
C ALA A 204 24.10 16.52 -17.03
N GLY A 205 23.66 17.72 -17.42
CA GLY A 205 22.29 18.22 -17.28
C GLY A 205 22.23 19.38 -16.30
N SER A 206 21.23 20.25 -16.46
CA SER A 206 21.06 21.49 -15.71
C SER A 206 19.59 21.85 -15.52
N ALA A 207 19.31 22.91 -14.76
CA ALA A 207 17.97 23.49 -14.63
C ALA A 207 16.88 22.51 -14.15
N PHE A 208 17.21 21.66 -13.17
CA PHE A 208 16.23 20.75 -12.57
C PHE A 208 15.56 21.39 -11.36
N PHE A 209 14.25 21.60 -11.44
CA PHE A 209 13.46 22.24 -10.39
C PHE A 209 12.32 21.34 -9.92
N LEU A 210 11.87 21.55 -8.68
CA LEU A 210 10.53 21.20 -8.24
C LEU A 210 9.65 22.45 -8.43
N HIS A 211 8.67 22.38 -9.32
CA HIS A 211 7.91 23.56 -9.76
C HIS A 211 6.41 23.30 -9.98
N VAL A 212 5.65 24.34 -10.33
CA VAL A 212 4.19 24.25 -10.55
C VAL A 212 3.87 23.45 -11.81
N SER A 213 2.95 22.51 -11.70
CA SER A 213 2.49 21.66 -12.80
C SER A 213 1.71 22.45 -13.83
N THR A 214 2.07 22.24 -15.09
CA THR A 214 1.36 22.75 -16.26
C THR A 214 0.36 21.72 -16.81
N GLY A 215 0.28 20.53 -16.22
CA GLY A 215 -0.58 19.41 -16.62
C GLY A 215 0.14 18.32 -17.45
N SER A 216 1.27 18.65 -18.07
CA SER A 216 2.06 17.78 -18.95
C SER A 216 3.33 17.24 -18.28
N ALA A 217 3.98 16.26 -18.92
CA ALA A 217 5.34 15.83 -18.57
C ALA A 217 6.32 17.01 -18.73
N THR A 218 7.40 17.00 -17.95
CA THR A 218 8.41 18.08 -17.95
C THR A 218 9.54 17.78 -18.95
N ALA A 219 10.46 18.73 -19.13
CA ALA A 219 11.73 18.49 -19.82
C ALA A 219 12.76 17.74 -18.93
N GLY A 220 12.44 17.46 -17.67
CA GLY A 220 13.38 16.87 -16.72
C GLY A 220 13.08 17.24 -15.27
N CYS A 221 12.41 18.36 -15.02
CA CYS A 221 11.94 18.79 -13.70
C CYS A 221 10.95 17.83 -13.03
N VAL A 222 10.65 18.07 -11.75
CA VAL A 222 9.49 17.52 -11.05
C VAL A 222 8.42 18.60 -10.95
N ALA A 223 7.17 18.29 -11.31
CA ALA A 223 6.09 19.28 -11.25
C ALA A 223 4.83 18.76 -10.53
N ILE A 224 4.29 19.58 -9.63
CA ILE A 224 3.13 19.23 -8.78
C ILE A 224 2.09 20.36 -8.76
N ASP A 225 0.91 20.11 -8.18
CA ASP A 225 -0.11 21.16 -8.00
C ASP A 225 0.44 22.40 -7.27
N ALA A 226 -0.04 23.59 -7.67
CA ALA A 226 0.44 24.87 -7.14
C ALA A 226 0.22 25.00 -5.62
N GLY A 227 -0.94 24.58 -5.12
CA GLY A 227 -1.25 24.65 -3.68
C GLY A 227 -0.32 23.74 -2.88
N ALA A 228 -0.12 22.50 -3.34
CA ALA A 228 0.81 21.57 -2.71
C ALA A 228 2.26 22.08 -2.72
N LEU A 229 2.69 22.78 -3.77
CA LEU A 229 4.02 23.38 -3.83
C LEU A 229 4.17 24.55 -2.86
N VAL A 230 3.14 25.39 -2.71
CA VAL A 230 3.11 26.46 -1.70
C VAL A 230 3.25 25.87 -0.29
N ASP A 231 2.49 24.82 0.03
CA ASP A 231 2.59 24.12 1.33
C ASP A 231 3.99 23.57 1.57
N ILE A 232 4.62 22.98 0.54
CA ILE A 232 6.00 22.48 0.63
C ILE A 232 6.98 23.63 0.85
N LEU A 233 6.89 24.72 0.09
CA LEU A 233 7.80 25.87 0.24
C LEU A 233 7.69 26.49 1.63
N GLN A 234 6.48 26.67 2.16
CA GLN A 234 6.26 27.16 3.53
C GLN A 234 6.85 26.24 4.59
N TRP A 235 6.87 24.93 4.32
CA TRP A 235 7.46 23.94 5.19
C TRP A 235 9.00 23.90 5.12
N LEU A 236 9.60 24.07 3.92
CA LEU A 236 11.05 23.96 3.72
C LEU A 236 11.83 24.98 4.57
N ASP A 237 12.87 24.46 5.24
CA ASP A 237 13.74 25.20 6.15
C ASP A 237 15.20 24.82 5.90
N PRO A 238 16.07 25.74 5.46
CA PRO A 238 17.46 25.41 5.12
C PRO A 238 18.24 24.88 6.33
N ALA A 239 17.86 25.27 7.56
CA ALA A 239 18.47 24.76 8.78
C ALA A 239 18.15 23.28 9.06
N GLN A 240 17.17 22.72 8.36
CA GLN A 240 16.73 21.33 8.47
C GLN A 240 17.30 20.42 7.36
N HIS A 241 18.19 20.98 6.52
CA HIS A 241 18.89 20.30 5.43
C HIS A 241 17.91 19.53 4.51
N PRO A 242 17.07 20.22 3.74
CA PRO A 242 16.05 19.56 2.93
C PRO A 242 16.67 18.78 1.76
N TYR A 243 16.18 17.56 1.56
CA TYR A 243 16.54 16.69 0.44
C TYR A 243 15.32 16.27 -0.37
N ILE A 244 15.55 15.95 -1.64
CA ILE A 244 14.61 15.25 -2.50
C ILE A 244 15.22 13.92 -2.97
N ASP A 245 14.47 12.83 -2.82
CA ASP A 245 14.80 11.50 -3.31
C ASP A 245 13.90 11.17 -4.50
N ILE A 246 14.52 10.88 -5.65
CA ILE A 246 13.84 10.63 -6.92
C ILE A 246 14.22 9.23 -7.42
N ARG A 247 13.23 8.35 -7.60
CA ARG A 247 13.48 6.94 -7.94
C ARG A 247 12.39 6.28 -8.77
N VAL A 248 12.71 5.11 -9.31
CA VAL A 248 11.76 4.20 -9.94
C VAL A 248 11.32 3.13 -8.94
N GLY A 249 10.04 2.78 -8.95
CA GLY A 249 9.47 1.73 -8.12
C GLY A 249 8.99 2.26 -6.77
N THR A 250 9.38 1.58 -5.69
CA THR A 250 8.90 1.89 -4.33
C THR A 250 9.43 3.26 -3.87
N PRO A 251 8.57 4.23 -3.52
CA PRO A 251 8.99 5.52 -3.00
C PRO A 251 9.93 5.40 -1.80
N TRP A 252 10.83 6.37 -1.64
CA TRP A 252 11.54 6.52 -0.36
C TRP A 252 10.51 6.72 0.74
N THR A 253 10.65 5.97 1.83
CA THR A 253 9.90 6.23 3.06
C THR A 253 10.88 6.29 4.22
N PRO A 254 10.60 7.12 5.23
CA PRO A 254 11.48 7.27 6.37
C PRO A 254 11.43 6.10 7.36
N PHE A 255 10.50 5.16 7.18
CA PHE A 255 10.48 3.93 7.95
C PHE A 255 11.73 3.12 7.57
N PRO A 256 12.51 2.65 8.54
CA PRO A 256 13.84 2.13 8.25
C PRO A 256 13.75 1.01 7.22
N ARG A 257 14.64 1.02 6.22
CA ARG A 257 14.94 -0.17 5.43
C ARG A 257 15.15 -1.30 6.44
N TRP A 258 14.35 -2.35 6.35
CA TRP A 258 14.48 -3.47 7.26
C TRP A 258 15.88 -4.04 7.11
N THR A 259 16.67 -4.03 8.18
CA THR A 259 17.86 -4.89 8.24
C THR A 259 17.40 -6.34 8.34
N SER A 260 18.22 -7.28 7.90
CA SER A 260 17.92 -8.71 8.04
C SER A 260 17.58 -9.07 9.49
N SER A 261 18.34 -8.55 10.46
CA SER A 261 18.08 -8.75 11.89
C SER A 261 16.71 -8.21 12.32
N ARG A 262 16.39 -6.95 12.00
CA ARG A 262 15.10 -6.34 12.40
C ARG A 262 13.91 -7.03 11.73
N ALA A 263 14.05 -7.42 10.46
CA ALA A 263 12.99 -8.16 9.76
C ALA A 263 12.78 -9.53 10.40
N ILE A 264 13.85 -10.26 10.67
CA ILE A 264 13.80 -11.56 11.32
C ILE A 264 13.15 -11.44 12.70
N ASP A 265 13.58 -10.49 13.53
CA ASP A 265 13.04 -10.32 14.89
C ASP A 265 11.55 -9.99 14.88
N PHE A 266 11.13 -9.07 14.00
CA PHE A 266 9.72 -8.70 13.87
C PHE A 266 8.88 -9.87 13.35
N VAL A 267 9.31 -10.53 12.26
CA VAL A 267 8.60 -11.67 11.69
C VAL A 267 8.54 -12.82 12.70
N ASN A 268 9.65 -13.11 13.38
CA ASN A 268 9.70 -14.10 14.44
C ASN A 268 8.66 -13.79 15.52
N ARG A 269 8.58 -12.54 15.98
CA ARG A 269 7.63 -12.12 17.01
C ARG A 269 6.18 -12.30 16.55
N VAL A 270 5.83 -11.89 15.34
CA VAL A 270 4.49 -12.10 14.77
C VAL A 270 4.15 -13.59 14.75
N TYR A 271 5.01 -14.41 14.15
CA TYR A 271 4.76 -15.84 13.99
C TYR A 271 4.74 -16.59 15.33
N TYR A 272 5.64 -16.24 16.24
CA TYR A 272 5.72 -16.87 17.56
C TYR A 272 4.52 -16.49 18.44
N ARG A 273 4.19 -15.19 18.55
CA ARG A 273 3.06 -14.74 19.37
C ARG A 273 1.73 -15.26 18.82
N MET A 274 1.54 -15.25 17.51
CA MET A 274 0.30 -15.69 16.90
C MET A 274 0.20 -17.22 16.84
N ILE A 275 1.10 -17.87 16.12
CA ILE A 275 0.96 -19.30 15.79
C ILE A 275 1.97 -20.19 16.51
N GLY A 276 2.80 -19.65 17.41
CA GLY A 276 3.78 -20.42 18.18
C GLY A 276 4.97 -20.91 17.36
N GLN A 277 5.12 -20.45 16.12
CA GLN A 277 6.23 -20.83 15.26
C GLN A 277 7.39 -19.86 15.42
N SER A 278 8.54 -20.37 15.83
CA SER A 278 9.78 -19.59 15.87
C SER A 278 10.43 -19.54 14.48
N TYR A 279 10.89 -18.36 14.08
CA TYR A 279 11.73 -18.18 12.90
C TYR A 279 13.12 -18.81 13.11
N TYR A 280 13.61 -18.87 14.36
CA TYR A 280 14.91 -19.45 14.70
C TYR A 280 14.88 -20.98 14.83
N SER A 281 13.78 -21.64 14.45
CA SER A 281 13.78 -23.10 14.37
C SER A 281 14.73 -23.57 13.26
N THR A 282 15.13 -24.83 13.27
CA THR A 282 16.02 -25.41 12.24
C THR A 282 15.43 -25.37 10.83
N ALA A 283 14.13 -25.12 10.69
CA ALA A 283 13.45 -24.90 9.43
C ALA A 283 12.30 -23.88 9.58
N PRO A 284 12.56 -22.56 9.50
CA PRO A 284 11.48 -21.58 9.48
C PRO A 284 10.50 -21.89 8.34
N GLY A 285 9.21 -21.63 8.55
CA GLY A 285 8.22 -21.78 7.48
C GLY A 285 8.58 -20.93 6.27
N SER A 286 8.36 -21.43 5.05
CA SER A 286 8.63 -20.71 3.80
C SER A 286 7.98 -19.32 3.77
N SER A 287 6.76 -19.20 4.30
CA SER A 287 6.05 -17.92 4.41
C SER A 287 6.75 -16.91 5.32
N ALA A 288 7.38 -17.36 6.41
CA ALA A 288 8.11 -16.47 7.31
C ALA A 288 9.41 -15.96 6.65
N ARG A 289 10.15 -16.84 5.96
CA ARG A 289 11.32 -16.44 5.15
C ARG A 289 10.94 -15.44 4.05
N GLN A 290 9.82 -15.70 3.36
CA GLN A 290 9.32 -14.79 2.33
C GLN A 290 8.92 -13.43 2.91
N ALA A 291 8.28 -13.42 4.09
CA ALA A 291 7.93 -12.18 4.78
C ALA A 291 9.17 -11.35 5.14
N VAL A 292 10.24 -11.98 5.65
CA VAL A 292 11.53 -11.31 5.92
C VAL A 292 12.10 -10.69 4.65
N SER A 293 12.19 -11.47 3.56
CA SER A 293 12.67 -10.98 2.26
C SER A 293 11.84 -9.80 1.76
N ASN A 294 10.52 -9.93 1.77
CA ASN A 294 9.60 -8.91 1.29
C ASN A 294 9.66 -7.62 2.12
N LEU A 295 9.91 -7.72 3.44
CA LEU A 295 10.10 -6.53 4.27
C LEU A 295 11.41 -5.81 3.88
N MET A 296 12.51 -6.55 3.71
CA MET A 296 13.82 -5.98 3.33
C MET A 296 13.79 -5.23 2.00
N ILE A 297 13.07 -5.76 1.00
CA ILE A 297 12.95 -5.11 -0.32
C ILE A 297 11.76 -4.13 -0.43
N GLY A 298 11.00 -3.94 0.65
CA GLY A 298 9.82 -3.07 0.65
C GLY A 298 8.63 -3.59 -0.16
N ALA A 299 8.58 -4.89 -0.48
CA ALA A 299 7.46 -5.55 -1.15
C ALA A 299 6.29 -5.88 -0.21
N THR A 300 6.46 -5.71 1.11
CA THR A 300 5.37 -5.86 2.09
C THR A 300 5.55 -4.90 3.26
N SER A 301 4.51 -4.80 4.10
CA SER A 301 4.46 -3.94 5.29
C SER A 301 4.16 -4.76 6.55
N ARG A 302 4.33 -4.15 7.73
CA ARG A 302 4.12 -4.81 9.04
C ARG A 302 2.71 -5.38 9.20
N ASP A 303 1.72 -4.58 8.87
CA ASP A 303 0.31 -4.96 8.91
C ASP A 303 0.02 -6.12 7.94
N ARG A 304 0.62 -6.11 6.74
CA ARG A 304 0.45 -7.20 5.77
C ARG A 304 1.05 -8.52 6.25
N VAL A 305 2.21 -8.50 6.90
CA VAL A 305 2.79 -9.70 7.51
C VAL A 305 1.86 -10.28 8.57
N ALA A 306 1.35 -9.45 9.48
CA ALA A 306 0.41 -9.90 10.50
C ALA A 306 -0.93 -10.38 9.91
N ALA A 307 -1.43 -9.71 8.87
CA ALA A 307 -2.68 -10.06 8.20
C ALA A 307 -2.64 -11.44 7.55
N VAL A 308 -1.52 -11.81 6.91
CA VAL A 308 -1.33 -13.15 6.34
C VAL A 308 -1.42 -14.23 7.42
N VAL A 309 -0.80 -14.00 8.59
CA VAL A 309 -0.87 -14.94 9.71
C VAL A 309 -2.28 -14.96 10.33
N ALA A 310 -2.95 -13.81 10.42
CA ALA A 310 -4.27 -13.65 11.03
C ALA A 310 -5.39 -14.38 10.30
N VAL A 311 -5.19 -14.75 9.02
CA VAL A 311 -6.14 -15.55 8.24
C VAL A 311 -5.65 -16.97 7.97
N SER A 312 -4.54 -17.37 8.60
CA SER A 312 -3.94 -18.69 8.38
C SER A 312 -4.72 -19.81 9.08
N ALA A 313 -4.65 -21.02 8.51
CA ALA A 313 -5.19 -22.23 9.12
C ALA A 313 -4.62 -22.48 10.52
N SER A 314 -3.33 -22.18 10.75
CA SER A 314 -2.69 -22.33 12.06
C SER A 314 -3.26 -21.37 13.10
N TRP A 315 -3.54 -20.12 12.72
CA TRP A 315 -4.14 -19.14 13.63
C TRP A 315 -5.59 -19.50 13.95
N TYR A 316 -6.39 -19.85 12.95
CA TYR A 316 -7.75 -20.35 13.18
C TYR A 316 -7.75 -21.64 14.01
N GLY A 317 -6.84 -22.57 13.71
CA GLY A 317 -6.69 -23.84 14.41
C GLY A 317 -6.48 -23.66 15.91
N ARG A 318 -5.65 -22.67 16.31
CA ARG A 318 -5.45 -22.34 17.72
C ARG A 318 -6.76 -22.00 18.43
N TYR A 319 -7.60 -21.16 17.84
CA TYR A 319 -8.87 -20.77 18.45
C TYR A 319 -9.88 -21.91 18.47
N THR A 320 -9.94 -22.72 17.42
CA THR A 320 -10.84 -23.88 17.36
C THR A 320 -10.43 -24.95 18.38
N THR A 321 -9.14 -25.21 18.55
CA THR A 321 -8.63 -26.13 19.58
C THR A 321 -8.96 -25.62 20.98
N GLY A 322 -8.68 -24.34 21.27
CA GLY A 322 -8.99 -23.77 22.58
C GLY A 322 -10.49 -23.77 22.90
N ALA A 323 -11.36 -23.51 21.93
CA ALA A 323 -12.80 -23.61 22.11
C ALA A 323 -13.25 -25.05 22.37
N HIS A 324 -12.69 -26.02 21.65
CA HIS A 324 -13.00 -27.43 21.81
C HIS A 324 -12.54 -27.97 23.18
N GLU A 325 -11.36 -27.59 23.64
CA GLU A 325 -10.85 -27.95 24.97
C GLU A 325 -11.73 -27.35 26.07
N GLN A 326 -12.12 -26.07 25.94
CA GLN A 326 -12.98 -25.40 26.92
C GLN A 326 -14.39 -25.98 26.97
N CYS A 327 -15.01 -26.26 25.83
CA CYS A 327 -16.40 -26.74 25.77
C CYS A 327 -16.51 -28.26 26.02
N LEU A 328 -15.56 -29.05 25.50
CA LEU A 328 -15.65 -30.51 25.42
C LEU A 328 -14.53 -31.25 26.17
N GLY A 329 -13.56 -30.54 26.75
CA GLY A 329 -12.51 -31.14 27.58
C GLY A 329 -11.43 -31.90 26.81
N ARG A 330 -11.38 -31.77 25.48
CA ARG A 330 -10.42 -32.44 24.60
C ARG A 330 -10.10 -31.60 23.38
N ALA A 331 -9.01 -31.90 22.68
CA ALA A 331 -8.72 -31.33 21.36
C ALA A 331 -9.65 -31.92 20.27
N PRO A 332 -9.89 -31.20 19.15
CA PRO A 332 -10.61 -31.73 18.00
C PRO A 332 -9.81 -32.84 17.31
N SER A 333 -10.49 -33.76 16.63
CA SER A 333 -9.82 -34.69 15.71
C SER A 333 -9.20 -33.93 14.52
N SER A 334 -8.35 -34.59 13.73
CA SER A 334 -7.79 -34.01 12.51
C SER A 334 -8.88 -33.53 11.54
N ALA A 335 -9.89 -34.37 11.29
CA ALA A 335 -11.05 -34.02 10.47
C ALA A 335 -11.86 -32.87 11.08
N GLY A 336 -12.12 -32.91 12.40
CA GLY A 336 -12.84 -31.84 13.10
C GLY A 336 -12.12 -30.50 13.03
N THR A 337 -10.78 -30.51 13.13
CA THR A 337 -9.94 -29.32 12.98
C THR A 337 -10.11 -28.71 11.60
N VAL A 338 -10.00 -29.52 10.54
CA VAL A 338 -10.18 -29.05 9.15
C VAL A 338 -11.57 -28.43 8.96
N THR A 339 -12.62 -29.07 9.47
CA THR A 339 -13.98 -28.54 9.37
C THR A 339 -14.14 -27.20 10.08
N LEU A 340 -13.69 -27.07 11.33
CA LEU A 340 -13.84 -25.83 12.10
C LEU A 340 -13.00 -24.69 11.52
N VAL A 341 -11.76 -24.97 11.09
CA VAL A 341 -10.90 -23.99 10.40
C VAL A 341 -11.53 -23.51 9.11
N ALA A 342 -12.10 -24.41 8.31
CA ALA A 342 -12.79 -24.04 7.06
C ALA A 342 -14.00 -23.15 7.30
N ARG A 343 -14.75 -23.35 8.40
CA ARG A 343 -15.85 -22.46 8.79
C ARG A 343 -15.35 -21.05 9.10
N LEU A 344 -14.30 -20.94 9.92
CA LEU A 344 -13.68 -19.65 10.22
C LEU A 344 -13.13 -18.96 8.97
N ALA A 345 -12.53 -19.71 8.03
CA ALA A 345 -12.07 -19.17 6.75
C ALA A 345 -13.22 -18.65 5.87
N LYS A 346 -14.42 -19.24 5.97
CA LYS A 346 -15.62 -18.87 5.18
C LYS A 346 -16.47 -17.74 5.78
N GLY A 347 -16.07 -17.18 6.92
CA GLY A 347 -16.79 -16.03 7.51
C GLY A 347 -17.30 -16.25 8.94
N ALA A 348 -17.31 -17.48 9.45
CA ALA A 348 -17.79 -17.75 10.82
C ALA A 348 -17.00 -16.96 11.87
N THR A 349 -17.69 -16.51 12.91
CA THR A 349 -17.11 -15.80 14.05
C THR A 349 -16.55 -16.80 15.07
N LEU A 350 -15.75 -16.31 16.03
CA LEU A 350 -15.35 -17.16 17.15
C LEU A 350 -16.57 -17.56 17.99
N SER A 351 -17.54 -16.66 18.15
CA SER A 351 -18.80 -16.91 18.85
C SER A 351 -19.58 -18.07 18.23
N ASP A 352 -19.65 -18.17 16.89
CA ASP A 352 -20.32 -19.27 16.18
C ASP A 352 -19.70 -20.64 16.51
N ILE A 353 -18.38 -20.68 16.76
CA ILE A 353 -17.66 -21.90 17.13
C ILE A 353 -17.99 -22.29 18.57
N TYR A 354 -17.97 -21.35 19.51
CA TYR A 354 -18.37 -21.62 20.89
C TYR A 354 -19.84 -22.02 20.98
N GLU A 355 -20.72 -21.37 20.21
CA GLU A 355 -22.15 -21.70 20.16
C GLU A 355 -22.38 -23.15 19.74
N GLN A 356 -21.73 -23.57 18.64
CA GLN A 356 -21.80 -24.95 18.16
C GLN A 356 -21.29 -25.94 19.21
N LEU A 357 -20.12 -25.68 19.81
CA LEU A 357 -19.45 -26.66 20.67
C LEU A 357 -20.07 -26.72 22.06
N CYS A 358 -20.21 -25.58 22.75
CA CYS A 358 -20.71 -25.52 24.11
C CYS A 358 -22.24 -25.76 24.20
N GLY A 359 -23.00 -25.47 23.13
CA GLY A 359 -24.43 -25.78 23.03
C GLY A 359 -24.75 -27.22 22.58
N SER A 360 -23.74 -27.99 22.16
CA SER A 360 -23.92 -29.31 21.56
C SER A 360 -24.54 -30.35 22.51
N ALA A 361 -25.05 -31.44 21.92
CA ALA A 361 -25.48 -32.61 22.69
C ALA A 361 -24.31 -33.27 23.46
N GLU A 362 -23.10 -33.25 22.91
CA GLU A 362 -21.91 -33.78 23.59
C GLU A 362 -21.58 -32.97 24.85
N ALA A 363 -21.56 -31.63 24.76
CA ALA A 363 -21.34 -30.76 25.92
C ALA A 363 -22.40 -30.98 27.02
N PHE A 364 -23.65 -31.26 26.62
CA PHE A 364 -24.73 -31.57 27.55
C PHE A 364 -24.59 -32.96 28.19
N ALA A 365 -24.17 -33.96 27.41
CA ALA A 365 -23.87 -35.31 27.92
C ALA A 365 -22.71 -35.28 28.92
N LEU A 366 -21.66 -34.50 28.66
CA LEU A 366 -20.55 -34.24 29.59
C LEU A 366 -21.00 -33.56 30.90
N ALA A 367 -22.16 -32.91 30.89
CA ALA A 367 -22.78 -32.35 32.09
C ALA A 367 -23.70 -33.36 32.81
N GLY A 368 -23.73 -34.63 32.40
CA GLY A 368 -24.62 -35.64 32.96
C GLY A 368 -26.07 -35.49 32.48
N ASN A 369 -26.28 -34.93 31.29
CA ASN A 369 -27.60 -34.67 30.71
C ASN A 369 -28.53 -33.83 31.62
N ASN A 370 -27.94 -32.91 32.38
CA ASN A 370 -28.66 -32.05 33.33
C ASN A 370 -28.42 -30.57 32.99
N THR A 371 -29.51 -29.79 32.93
CA THR A 371 -29.45 -28.39 32.51
C THR A 371 -28.71 -27.51 33.50
N THR A 372 -28.89 -27.73 34.81
CA THR A 372 -28.23 -26.94 35.86
C THR A 372 -26.72 -27.14 35.85
N THR A 373 -26.27 -28.40 35.79
CA THR A 373 -24.84 -28.72 35.69
C THR A 373 -24.25 -28.22 34.36
N TRP A 374 -25.01 -28.29 33.27
CA TRP A 374 -24.60 -27.76 31.97
C TRP A 374 -24.41 -26.23 32.00
N VAL A 375 -25.36 -25.47 32.57
CA VAL A 375 -25.20 -24.01 32.76
C VAL A 375 -23.94 -23.71 33.58
N GLY A 376 -23.71 -24.46 34.66
CA GLY A 376 -22.50 -24.32 35.47
C GLY A 376 -21.20 -24.58 34.70
N ARG A 377 -21.18 -25.56 33.78
CA ARG A 377 -20.03 -25.81 32.89
C ARG A 377 -19.88 -24.71 31.86
N LEU A 378 -20.97 -24.30 31.22
CA LEU A 378 -21.01 -23.26 30.19
C LEU A 378 -20.39 -21.94 30.67
N TYR A 379 -20.77 -21.47 31.86
CA TYR A 379 -20.21 -20.24 32.44
C TYR A 379 -18.71 -20.34 32.70
N ARG A 380 -18.22 -21.49 33.18
CA ARG A 380 -16.78 -21.69 33.39
C ARG A 380 -16.01 -21.73 32.07
N SER A 381 -16.57 -22.36 31.04
CA SER A 381 -15.96 -22.45 29.72
C SER A 381 -15.96 -21.12 28.96
N VAL A 382 -17.04 -20.33 29.06
CA VAL A 382 -17.24 -19.11 28.25
C VAL A 382 -16.82 -17.85 29.00
N ILE A 383 -17.15 -17.76 30.28
CA ILE A 383 -16.96 -16.55 31.12
C ILE A 383 -15.87 -16.75 32.20
N GLY A 384 -15.29 -17.95 32.32
CA GLY A 384 -14.16 -18.20 33.23
C GLY A 384 -14.52 -18.16 34.73
N ARG A 385 -15.82 -18.16 35.08
CA ARG A 385 -16.30 -18.20 36.47
C ARG A 385 -17.54 -19.07 36.61
N ALA A 386 -17.93 -19.39 37.84
CA ALA A 386 -19.23 -20.01 38.09
C ALA A 386 -20.39 -18.99 37.92
N PRO A 387 -21.60 -19.44 37.55
CA PRO A 387 -22.79 -18.59 37.56
C PRO A 387 -23.26 -18.34 39.00
N THR A 388 -23.90 -17.20 39.22
CA THR A 388 -24.68 -16.93 40.43
C THR A 388 -25.95 -17.78 40.46
N ALA A 389 -26.61 -17.88 41.63
CA ALA A 389 -27.88 -18.58 41.74
C ALA A 389 -28.97 -17.99 40.82
N ALA A 390 -29.01 -16.66 40.69
CA ALA A 390 -29.96 -15.95 39.83
C ALA A 390 -29.67 -16.19 38.33
N GLU A 391 -28.39 -16.16 37.92
CA GLU A 391 -27.97 -16.53 36.57
C GLU A 391 -28.35 -17.98 36.26
N THR A 392 -28.07 -18.91 37.18
CA THR A 392 -28.41 -20.32 37.02
C THR A 392 -29.91 -20.52 36.82
N ALA A 393 -30.74 -19.92 37.68
CA ALA A 393 -32.20 -20.05 37.59
C ALA A 393 -32.75 -19.49 36.26
N ARG A 394 -32.29 -18.31 35.83
CA ARG A 394 -32.69 -17.70 34.56
C ARG A 394 -32.30 -18.57 33.37
N ASP A 395 -31.04 -18.99 33.31
CA ASP A 395 -30.50 -19.67 32.14
C ASP A 395 -30.99 -21.12 32.03
N VAL A 396 -31.29 -21.78 33.15
CA VAL A 396 -31.99 -23.07 33.13
C VAL A 396 -33.39 -22.91 32.54
N SER A 397 -34.14 -21.88 32.95
CA SER A 397 -35.48 -21.59 32.41
C SER A 397 -35.45 -21.27 30.92
N LEU A 398 -34.50 -20.43 30.49
CA LEU A 398 -34.31 -20.08 29.08
C LEU A 398 -33.90 -21.29 28.24
N ALA A 399 -33.01 -22.15 28.74
CA ALA A 399 -32.60 -23.37 28.04
C ALA A 399 -33.75 -24.36 27.85
N GLN A 400 -34.66 -24.47 28.83
CA GLN A 400 -35.86 -25.31 28.71
C GLN A 400 -36.86 -24.73 27.70
N ARG A 401 -36.99 -23.41 27.64
CA ARG A 401 -37.97 -22.73 26.77
C ARG A 401 -37.51 -22.59 25.32
N TYR A 402 -36.25 -22.22 25.12
CA TYR A 402 -35.70 -21.83 23.81
C TYR A 402 -34.54 -22.72 23.36
N GLY A 403 -34.14 -23.69 24.17
CA GLY A 403 -33.02 -24.59 23.89
C GLY A 403 -31.66 -24.05 24.34
N ARG A 404 -30.68 -24.96 24.42
CA ARG A 404 -29.30 -24.64 24.87
C ARG A 404 -28.58 -23.63 23.99
N GLY A 405 -28.82 -23.68 22.68
CA GLY A 405 -28.21 -22.74 21.72
C GLY A 405 -28.51 -21.28 22.07
N HIS A 406 -29.74 -20.98 22.49
CA HIS A 406 -30.16 -19.63 22.89
C HIS A 406 -29.33 -19.07 24.05
N VAL A 407 -29.12 -19.87 25.10
CA VAL A 407 -28.33 -19.46 26.28
C VAL A 407 -26.85 -19.35 25.94
N THR A 408 -26.31 -20.29 25.16
CA THR A 408 -24.92 -20.21 24.70
C THR A 408 -24.70 -18.95 23.87
N ALA A 409 -25.58 -18.64 22.92
CA ALA A 409 -25.54 -17.45 22.09
C ALA A 409 -25.51 -16.18 22.94
N ALA A 410 -26.38 -16.08 23.96
CA ALA A 410 -26.41 -14.92 24.87
C ALA A 410 -25.07 -14.70 25.59
N LEU A 411 -24.42 -15.78 26.05
CA LEU A 411 -23.14 -15.67 26.77
C LEU A 411 -21.97 -15.34 25.84
N VAL A 412 -21.87 -15.95 24.66
CA VAL A 412 -20.74 -15.71 23.73
C VAL A 412 -20.81 -14.33 23.07
N HIS A 413 -21.98 -13.68 23.04
CA HIS A 413 -22.13 -12.29 22.59
C HIS A 413 -22.08 -11.28 23.74
N SER A 414 -21.82 -11.72 24.98
CA SER A 414 -21.74 -10.84 26.14
C SER A 414 -20.45 -10.00 26.17
N THR A 415 -20.51 -8.86 26.86
CA THR A 415 -19.32 -8.02 27.10
C THR A 415 -18.26 -8.75 27.93
N ALA A 416 -18.67 -9.66 28.82
CA ALA A 416 -17.76 -10.46 29.63
C ALA A 416 -16.95 -11.45 28.77
N PHE A 417 -17.59 -12.12 27.81
CA PHE A 417 -16.87 -12.96 26.84
C PHE A 417 -15.90 -12.13 26.01
N ALA A 418 -16.35 -10.98 25.49
CA ALA A 418 -15.48 -10.10 24.71
C ALA A 418 -14.24 -9.66 25.51
N ARG A 419 -14.40 -9.32 26.80
CA ARG A 419 -13.30 -8.94 27.70
C ARG A 419 -12.26 -10.05 27.80
N ILE A 420 -12.69 -11.26 28.14
CA ILE A 420 -11.79 -12.41 28.31
C ILE A 420 -11.01 -12.69 27.03
N ARG A 421 -11.66 -12.64 25.86
CA ARG A 421 -11.00 -12.89 24.58
C ARG A 421 -10.03 -11.79 24.21
N MET A 422 -10.36 -10.53 24.48
CA MET A 422 -9.45 -9.41 24.24
C MET A 422 -8.23 -9.47 25.16
N ASP A 423 -8.44 -9.70 26.46
CA ASP A 423 -7.34 -9.81 27.42
C ASP A 423 -6.40 -10.95 27.05
N ALA A 424 -6.94 -12.12 26.68
CA ALA A 424 -6.14 -13.25 26.20
C ALA A 424 -5.33 -12.92 24.93
N LEU A 425 -5.91 -12.15 23.99
CA LEU A 425 -5.22 -11.71 22.78
C LEU A 425 -4.10 -10.71 23.10
N TYR A 426 -4.38 -9.70 23.93
CA TYR A 426 -3.40 -8.70 24.35
C TYR A 426 -2.27 -9.35 25.16
N SER A 427 -2.58 -10.25 26.10
CA SER A 427 -1.55 -10.97 26.87
C SER A 427 -0.67 -11.80 25.95
N ARG A 428 -1.25 -12.39 24.90
CA ARG A 428 -0.48 -13.14 23.90
C ARG A 428 0.41 -12.23 23.05
N MET A 429 -0.12 -11.13 22.54
CA MET A 429 0.59 -10.26 21.61
C MET A 429 1.60 -9.33 22.28
N LEU A 430 1.26 -8.79 23.45
CA LEU A 430 1.98 -7.73 24.16
C LEU A 430 2.46 -8.13 25.56
N GLY A 431 2.06 -9.29 26.10
CA GLY A 431 2.46 -9.74 27.43
C GLY A 431 1.68 -9.12 28.59
N ARG A 432 0.62 -8.33 28.31
CA ARG A 432 -0.25 -7.70 29.31
C ARG A 432 -1.73 -7.78 28.88
N PRO A 433 -2.70 -7.72 29.80
CA PRO A 433 -4.12 -7.62 29.43
C PRO A 433 -4.43 -6.27 28.74
N ALA A 434 -5.62 -6.17 28.16
CA ALA A 434 -6.07 -4.93 27.53
C ALA A 434 -6.48 -3.91 28.58
N SER A 435 -6.08 -2.65 28.40
CA SER A 435 -6.52 -1.55 29.23
C SER A 435 -8.02 -1.27 29.06
N ALA A 436 -8.59 -0.49 29.99
CA ALA A 436 -9.99 -0.05 29.88
C ALA A 436 -10.26 0.75 28.60
N ALA A 437 -9.31 1.62 28.20
CA ALA A 437 -9.41 2.43 26.98
C ALA A 437 -9.35 1.56 25.72
N GLU A 438 -8.39 0.63 25.64
CA GLU A 438 -8.26 -0.30 24.52
C GLU A 438 -9.51 -1.18 24.38
N PHE A 439 -10.07 -1.64 25.49
CA PHE A 439 -11.33 -2.40 25.45
C PHE A 439 -12.51 -1.57 25.00
N SER A 440 -12.65 -0.35 25.51
CA SER A 440 -13.72 0.55 25.07
C SER A 440 -13.64 0.82 23.57
N ALA A 441 -12.44 1.04 23.04
CA ALA A 441 -12.19 1.31 21.63
C ALA A 441 -12.46 0.08 20.74
N HIS A 442 -12.13 -1.13 21.21
CA HIS A 442 -12.13 -2.32 20.36
C HIS A 442 -13.28 -3.31 20.64
N ARG A 443 -14.11 -3.13 21.68
CA ARG A 443 -15.16 -4.09 22.05
C ARG A 443 -16.15 -4.41 20.93
N THR A 444 -16.46 -3.43 20.07
CA THR A 444 -17.37 -3.59 18.93
C THR A 444 -16.79 -4.50 17.86
N TYR A 445 -15.46 -4.54 17.71
CA TYR A 445 -14.80 -5.44 16.79
C TYR A 445 -14.96 -6.90 17.25
N VAL A 446 -14.86 -7.16 18.55
CA VAL A 446 -14.90 -8.52 19.12
C VAL A 446 -16.26 -9.22 18.94
N ALA A 447 -17.36 -8.46 18.80
CA ALA A 447 -18.71 -9.00 18.59
C ALA A 447 -18.91 -9.71 17.23
N GLY A 448 -17.93 -9.63 16.33
CA GLY A 448 -17.93 -10.33 15.03
C GLY A 448 -16.58 -10.98 14.72
N ARG A 449 -15.96 -10.57 13.60
CA ARG A 449 -14.65 -11.09 13.18
C ARG A 449 -13.45 -10.37 13.79
N GLY A 450 -13.65 -9.44 14.73
CA GLY A 450 -12.58 -8.61 15.29
C GLY A 450 -11.48 -9.40 15.99
N MET A 451 -11.77 -10.58 16.52
CA MET A 451 -10.74 -11.47 17.07
C MET A 451 -9.68 -11.88 16.03
N PHE A 452 -9.99 -11.77 14.75
CA PHE A 452 -9.08 -12.08 13.65
C PHE A 452 -8.51 -10.83 12.97
N THR A 453 -9.04 -9.63 13.22
CA THR A 453 -8.50 -8.38 12.64
C THR A 453 -7.69 -7.55 13.64
N LEU A 454 -8.08 -7.56 14.91
CA LEU A 454 -7.39 -6.86 16.00
C LEU A 454 -5.91 -7.24 16.18
N PRO A 455 -5.47 -8.50 15.96
CA PRO A 455 -4.04 -8.84 16.02
C PRO A 455 -3.20 -8.05 15.02
N VAL A 456 -3.77 -7.69 13.86
CA VAL A 456 -3.08 -6.89 12.83
C VAL A 456 -2.84 -5.47 13.33
N LEU A 457 -3.86 -4.87 13.96
CA LEU A 457 -3.76 -3.53 14.55
C LEU A 457 -2.71 -3.51 15.68
N ILE A 458 -2.73 -4.51 16.56
CA ILE A 458 -1.75 -4.65 17.64
C ILE A 458 -0.34 -4.80 17.06
N ALA A 459 -0.16 -5.69 16.08
CA ALA A 459 1.14 -5.96 15.46
C ALA A 459 1.71 -4.74 14.70
N ASN A 460 0.85 -3.83 14.24
CA ASN A 460 1.25 -2.58 13.60
C ASN A 460 1.59 -1.47 14.62
N GLY A 461 1.14 -1.59 15.87
CA GLY A 461 1.41 -0.63 16.93
C GLY A 461 2.90 -0.48 17.27
N GLN A 462 3.28 0.69 17.81
CA GLN A 462 4.64 0.94 18.29
C GLN A 462 5.04 0.02 19.44
N GLU A 463 4.08 -0.32 20.32
CA GLU A 463 4.33 -1.20 21.47
C GLU A 463 4.80 -2.59 21.02
N PHE A 464 4.11 -3.21 20.07
CA PHE A 464 4.51 -4.51 19.53
C PHE A 464 5.86 -4.46 18.79
N TYR A 465 6.18 -3.32 18.17
CA TYR A 465 7.45 -3.13 17.49
C TYR A 465 8.65 -3.05 18.44
N ARG A 466 8.42 -2.45 19.62
CA ARG A 466 9.47 -2.11 20.61
C ARG A 466 9.60 -3.14 21.73
N SER A 467 8.51 -3.83 22.08
CA SER A 467 8.56 -5.08 22.88
C SER A 467 9.51 -6.04 22.20
#